data_AF-A0A0M9WWA6-F1
#
_entry.id   AF-A0A0M9WWA6-F1
#
_cell.length_a   1.000
_cell.length_b   1.000
_cell.length_c   1.000
_cell.angle_alpha   90.00
_cell.angle_beta   90.00
_cell.angle_gamma   90.00
#
_symmetry.space_group_name_H-M   'P 1'
#
loop_
_entity.id
_entity.type
_entity.pdbx_description
1 polymer ?
#
loop_
_entity_poly.entity_id
_entity_poly.type
_entity_poly.pdbx_seq_one_letter_code
_entity_poly.pdbx_strand_id
1 'polypeptide(L)'
;MLEFHSSAEELKQLHKIISDYNLPIRSEDTFEKQAVEVSEYLNEPTFIEARNKKRSLNIMSGVIALPIVVFIVYMILGKLKIIGREDIFKNILDWFLAYPWAFILYAFIFASIVIGHKLIEKKMYNKIYPNLKLKLLDQLNQNIEK
;
A
#
# COMPACT_ATOMS: atom_id res chain seq x y z
N MET A 1 9.85 8.51 -20.07
CA MET A 1 8.54 9.06 -19.69
C MET A 1 7.73 7.88 -19.17
N LEU A 2 7.45 7.81 -17.86
CA LEU A 2 6.82 6.65 -17.24
C LEU A 2 5.31 6.74 -17.48
N GLU A 3 4.79 5.96 -18.43
CA GLU A 3 3.35 5.76 -18.58
C GLU A 3 2.84 4.99 -17.36
N PHE A 4 2.31 5.73 -16.39
CA PHE A 4 1.28 5.18 -15.52
C PHE A 4 0.09 4.86 -16.42
N HIS A 5 0.01 3.66 -16.98
CA HIS A 5 -1.29 3.16 -17.39
C HIS A 5 -2.15 3.18 -16.12
N SER A 6 -3.28 3.90 -16.18
CA SER A 6 -4.19 3.97 -15.03
C SER A 6 -4.54 2.54 -14.62
N SER A 7 -4.62 2.24 -13.32
CA SER A 7 -4.97 0.90 -12.85
C SER A 7 -6.26 0.36 -13.49
N ALA A 8 -7.17 1.25 -13.93
CA ALA A 8 -8.36 0.89 -14.68
C ALA A 8 -8.07 0.33 -16.09
N GLU A 9 -7.06 0.86 -16.78
CA GLU A 9 -6.66 0.38 -18.10
C GLU A 9 -6.03 -1.00 -18.02
N GLU A 10 -5.13 -1.22 -17.06
CA GLU A 10 -4.55 -2.54 -16.84
C GLU A 10 -5.60 -3.57 -16.38
N LEU A 11 -6.57 -3.15 -15.57
CA LEU A 11 -7.70 -4.01 -15.20
C LEU A 11 -8.52 -4.43 -16.42
N LYS A 12 -8.86 -3.48 -17.31
CA LYS A 12 -9.58 -3.78 -18.55
C LYS A 12 -8.82 -4.76 -19.42
N GLN A 13 -7.50 -4.58 -19.55
CA GLN A 13 -6.67 -5.48 -20.33
C GLN A 13 -6.65 -6.90 -19.75
N LEU A 14 -6.52 -7.03 -18.42
CA LEU A 14 -6.62 -8.32 -17.74
C LEU A 14 -7.97 -8.99 -17.96
N HIS A 15 -9.08 -8.25 -17.77
CA HIS A 15 -10.42 -8.77 -18.02
C HIS A 15 -10.60 -9.25 -19.45
N LYS A 16 -10.08 -8.49 -20.42
CA LYS A 16 -10.11 -8.88 -21.83
C LYS A 16 -9.36 -10.20 -22.05
N ILE A 17 -8.12 -10.33 -21.55
CA ILE A 17 -7.33 -11.56 -21.68
C ILE A 17 -8.06 -12.75 -21.02
N ILE A 18 -8.59 -12.57 -19.82
CA ILE A 18 -9.32 -13.63 -19.10
C ILE A 18 -10.55 -14.08 -19.89
N SER A 19 -11.31 -13.13 -20.45
CA SER A 19 -12.50 -13.42 -21.25
C SER A 19 -12.18 -14.06 -22.59
N ASP A 20 -11.20 -13.52 -23.33
CA ASP A 20 -10.84 -13.98 -24.68
C ASP A 20 -10.35 -15.44 -24.67
N TYR A 21 -9.68 -15.85 -23.58
CA TYR A 21 -9.16 -17.21 -23.39
C TYR A 21 -10.02 -18.09 -22.48
N ASN A 22 -11.19 -17.61 -22.06
CA ASN A 22 -12.13 -18.30 -21.17
C ASN A 22 -11.45 -18.92 -19.92
N LEU A 23 -10.57 -18.14 -19.28
CA LEU A 23 -9.79 -18.63 -18.14
C LEU A 23 -10.68 -18.80 -16.91
N PRO A 24 -10.48 -19.86 -16.09
CA PRO A 24 -11.24 -20.09 -14.86
C PRO A 24 -10.74 -19.18 -13.71
N ILE A 25 -10.54 -17.89 -13.99
CA ILE A 25 -10.08 -16.87 -13.06
C ILE A 25 -11.28 -16.00 -12.71
N ARG A 26 -11.49 -15.76 -11.41
CA ARG A 26 -12.57 -14.89 -10.96
C ARG A 26 -12.31 -13.44 -11.42
N SER A 27 -13.36 -12.76 -11.88
CA SER A 27 -13.30 -11.33 -12.18
C SER A 27 -13.46 -10.50 -10.92
N GLU A 28 -12.64 -9.45 -10.78
CA GLU A 28 -12.59 -8.58 -9.61
C GLU A 28 -12.64 -7.09 -10.01
N ASP A 29 -13.23 -6.26 -9.14
CA ASP A 29 -13.51 -4.84 -9.45
C ASP A 29 -12.27 -3.94 -9.43
N THR A 30 -11.13 -4.43 -8.93
CA THR A 30 -9.91 -3.64 -8.82
C THR A 30 -8.71 -4.38 -9.38
N PHE A 31 -7.80 -3.63 -10.00
CA PHE A 31 -6.56 -4.14 -10.55
C PHE A 31 -5.78 -5.00 -9.55
N GLU A 32 -5.56 -4.51 -8.33
CA GLU A 32 -4.77 -5.25 -7.34
C GLU A 32 -5.43 -6.58 -6.93
N LYS A 33 -6.76 -6.65 -6.90
CA LYS A 33 -7.47 -7.91 -6.61
C LYS A 33 -7.41 -8.84 -7.81
N GLN A 34 -7.65 -8.34 -9.02
CA GLN A 34 -7.56 -9.14 -10.24
C GLN A 34 -6.17 -9.72 -10.44
N ALA A 35 -5.12 -8.94 -10.17
CA ALA A 35 -3.74 -9.41 -10.24
C ALA A 35 -3.41 -10.47 -9.18
N VAL A 36 -4.10 -10.48 -8.02
CA VAL A 36 -3.98 -11.57 -7.04
C VAL A 36 -4.58 -12.86 -7.58
N GLU A 37 -5.80 -12.82 -8.14
CA GLU A 37 -6.46 -13.98 -8.75
C GLU A 37 -5.59 -14.59 -9.88
N VAL A 38 -4.98 -13.74 -10.71
CA VAL A 38 -4.03 -14.17 -11.75
C VAL A 38 -2.78 -14.82 -11.13
N SER A 39 -2.24 -14.24 -10.06
CA SER A 39 -1.11 -14.79 -9.32
C SER A 39 -1.41 -16.18 -8.75
N GLU A 40 -2.61 -16.38 -8.20
CA GLU A 40 -3.06 -17.66 -7.66
C GLU A 40 -3.23 -18.70 -8.78
N TYR A 41 -3.85 -18.33 -9.90
CA TYR A 41 -3.98 -19.19 -11.08
C TYR A 41 -2.62 -19.67 -11.61
N LEU A 42 -1.61 -18.79 -11.64
CA LEU A 42 -0.26 -19.12 -12.09
C LEU A 42 0.61 -19.78 -11.01
N ASN A 43 0.10 -20.00 -9.79
CA ASN A 43 0.87 -20.43 -8.61
C ASN A 43 2.12 -19.57 -8.36
N GLU A 44 2.03 -18.26 -8.62
CA GLU A 44 3.13 -17.30 -8.49
C GLU A 44 2.88 -16.38 -7.29
N PRO A 45 3.52 -16.58 -6.12
CA PRO A 45 3.17 -15.83 -4.90
C PRO A 45 3.74 -14.39 -4.88
N THR A 46 4.65 -14.04 -5.79
CA THR A 46 5.43 -12.80 -5.75
C THR A 46 4.58 -11.52 -5.67
N PHE A 47 3.46 -11.45 -6.41
CA PHE A 47 2.57 -10.28 -6.36
C PHE A 47 1.80 -10.21 -5.04
N ILE A 48 1.32 -11.36 -4.54
CA ILE A 48 0.58 -11.48 -3.28
C ILE A 48 1.46 -11.06 -2.11
N GLU A 49 2.70 -11.54 -2.05
CA GLU A 49 3.68 -11.16 -1.01
C GLU A 49 3.96 -9.65 -1.01
N ALA A 50 4.17 -9.07 -2.19
CA ALA A 50 4.43 -7.64 -2.32
C ALA A 50 3.22 -6.81 -1.88
N ARG A 51 2.00 -7.22 -2.25
CA ARG A 51 0.75 -6.61 -1.80
C ARG A 51 0.59 -6.69 -0.29
N ASN A 52 0.86 -7.85 0.31
CA ASN A 52 0.78 -8.05 1.76
C ASN A 52 1.79 -7.16 2.50
N LYS A 53 3.01 -7.03 1.96
CA LYS A 53 4.03 -6.14 2.52
C LYS A 53 3.62 -4.66 2.41
N LYS A 54 3.07 -4.24 1.27
CA LYS A 54 2.50 -2.88 1.08
C LYS A 54 1.40 -2.61 2.11
N ARG A 55 0.45 -3.53 2.26
CA ARG A 55 -0.66 -3.43 3.23
C ARG A 55 -0.15 -3.33 4.67
N SER A 56 0.84 -4.13 5.04
CA SER A 56 1.45 -4.09 6.37
C SER A 56 2.06 -2.72 6.67
N LEU A 57 2.85 -2.16 5.74
CA LEU A 57 3.41 -0.81 5.90
C LEU A 57 2.33 0.27 6.02
N ASN A 58 1.22 0.15 5.30
CA ASN A 58 0.10 1.10 5.40
C ASN A 58 -0.60 1.02 6.77
N ILE A 59 -0.72 -0.16 7.36
CA ILE A 59 -1.26 -0.32 8.72
C ILE A 59 -0.27 0.27 9.73
N MET A 60 1.02 -0.03 9.59
CA MET A 60 2.06 0.50 10.48
C MET A 60 2.14 2.03 10.44
N SER A 61 2.03 2.65 9.26
CA SER A 61 2.00 4.11 9.16
C SER A 61 0.80 4.72 9.89
N GLY A 62 -0.38 4.08 9.78
CA GLY A 62 -1.57 4.48 10.54
C GLY A 62 -1.40 4.35 12.05
N VAL A 63 -0.85 3.23 12.53
CA VAL A 63 -0.57 3.01 13.96
C VAL A 63 0.42 4.04 14.49
N ILE A 64 1.49 4.32 13.74
CA ILE A 64 2.50 5.30 14.15
C ILE A 64 1.92 6.71 14.16
N ALA A 65 1.05 7.06 13.22
CA ALA A 65 0.41 8.38 13.18
C ALA A 65 -0.64 8.58 14.29
N LEU A 66 -1.16 7.51 14.89
CA LEU A 66 -2.27 7.56 15.84
C LEU A 66 -2.02 8.47 17.06
N PRO A 67 -0.86 8.44 17.75
CA PRO A 67 -0.56 9.37 18.84
C PRO A 67 -0.67 10.84 18.44
N ILE A 68 -0.23 11.19 17.22
CA ILE A 68 -0.33 12.56 16.70
C ILE A 68 -1.80 12.93 16.50
N VAL A 69 -2.60 12.02 15.92
CA VAL A 69 -4.04 12.25 15.73
C VAL A 69 -4.75 12.44 17.07
N VAL A 70 -4.45 11.59 18.06
CA VAL A 70 -5.00 11.72 19.43
C VAL A 70 -4.62 13.07 20.03
N PHE A 71 -3.36 13.50 19.89
CA PHE A 71 -2.92 14.80 20.36
C PHE A 71 -3.68 15.96 19.67
N ILE A 72 -3.88 15.89 18.35
CA ILE A 72 -4.64 16.89 17.60
C ILE A 72 -6.10 16.95 18.09
N VAL A 73 -6.76 15.79 18.26
CA VAL A 73 -8.14 15.72 18.75
C VAL A 73 -8.24 16.32 20.15
N TYR A 74 -7.33 15.96 21.05
CA TYR A 74 -7.28 16.52 22.39
C TYR A 74 -7.08 18.04 22.38
N MET A 75 -6.19 18.55 21.54
CA MET A 75 -5.98 19.99 21.36
C MET A 75 -7.25 20.70 20.89
N ILE A 76 -8.02 20.10 19.99
CA ILE A 76 -9.30 20.63 19.52
C ILE A 76 -10.33 20.64 20.66
N LEU A 77 -10.51 19.53 21.38
CA LEU A 77 -11.45 19.44 22.50
C LEU A 77 -11.09 20.41 23.64
N GLY A 78 -9.80 20.60 23.90
CA GLY A 78 -9.31 21.61 24.84
C GLY A 78 -9.63 23.03 24.39
N LYS A 79 -9.55 23.33 23.08
CA LYS A 79 -9.96 24.64 22.53
C LYS A 79 -11.46 24.88 22.74
N LEU A 80 -12.27 23.82 22.63
CA LEU A 80 -13.71 23.87 22.86
C LEU A 80 -14.10 23.89 24.35
N LYS A 81 -13.11 23.90 25.27
CA LYS A 81 -13.30 23.84 26.73
C LYS A 81 -14.05 22.60 27.22
N ILE A 82 -14.05 21.53 26.42
CA ILE A 82 -14.67 20.24 26.78
C ILE A 82 -13.77 19.48 27.77
N ILE A 83 -12.46 19.68 27.68
CA ILE A 83 -11.43 19.03 28.52
C ILE A 83 -10.41 20.10 28.93
N GLY A 84 -9.85 20.04 30.14
CA GLY A 84 -8.77 20.93 30.58
C GLY A 84 -7.51 20.69 29.75
N ARG A 85 -6.87 21.76 29.23
CA ARG A 85 -5.75 21.69 28.24
C ARG A 85 -4.36 21.82 28.87
N GLU A 86 -4.27 22.42 30.05
CA GLU A 86 -3.05 23.09 30.52
C GLU A 86 -1.93 22.10 30.88
N ASP A 87 -2.27 20.95 31.46
CA ASP A 87 -1.26 20.00 31.96
C ASP A 87 -0.61 19.16 30.85
N ILE A 88 -1.40 18.67 29.88
CA ILE A 88 -0.89 17.74 28.86
C ILE A 88 -0.04 18.46 27.82
N PHE A 89 -0.44 19.66 27.37
CA PHE A 89 0.33 20.42 26.40
C PHE A 89 1.71 20.80 26.97
N LYS A 90 1.74 21.25 28.23
CA LYS A 90 2.97 21.58 28.94
C LYS A 90 3.87 20.36 29.07
N ASN A 91 3.33 19.23 29.52
CA ASN A 91 4.10 17.99 29.66
C ASN A 91 4.71 17.51 28.34
N ILE A 92 3.96 17.59 27.23
CA ILE A 92 4.46 17.21 25.90
C ILE A 92 5.54 18.19 25.41
N LEU A 93 5.34 19.49 25.62
CA LEU A 93 6.32 20.51 25.26
C LEU A 93 7.63 20.35 26.06
N ASP A 94 7.52 20.10 27.36
CA ASP A 94 8.68 19.85 28.24
C ASP A 94 9.43 18.59 27.78
N TRP A 95 8.72 17.52 27.42
CA TRP A 95 9.33 16.31 26.86
C TRP A 95 10.01 16.55 25.50
N PHE A 96 9.39 17.37 24.65
CA PHE A 96 9.94 17.76 23.35
C PHE A 96 11.25 18.54 23.51
N LEU A 97 11.29 19.49 24.43
CA LEU A 97 12.47 20.28 24.71
C LEU A 97 13.57 19.46 25.42
N ALA A 98 13.20 18.51 26.28
CA ALA A 98 14.14 17.63 26.96
C ALA A 98 14.78 16.59 26.03
N TYR A 99 14.02 16.08 25.05
CA TYR A 99 14.46 14.98 24.17
C TYR A 99 14.22 15.25 22.69
N PRO A 100 14.78 16.33 22.10
CA PRO A 100 14.56 16.67 20.69
C PRO A 100 15.02 15.55 19.74
N TRP A 101 16.05 14.79 20.12
CA TRP A 101 16.53 13.64 19.36
C TRP A 101 15.49 12.52 19.20
N ALA A 102 14.61 12.33 20.19
CA ALA A 102 13.58 11.28 20.14
C ALA A 102 12.53 11.59 19.06
N PHE A 103 12.19 12.88 18.90
CA PHE A 103 11.27 13.34 17.86
C PHE A 103 11.88 13.24 16.47
N ILE A 104 13.18 13.54 16.34
CA ILE A 104 13.93 13.34 15.09
C ILE A 104 13.91 11.86 14.71
N LEU A 105 14.25 10.96 15.65
CA LEU A 105 14.22 9.51 15.41
C LEU A 105 12.82 9.03 14.99
N TYR A 106 11.78 9.49 15.70
CA TYR A 106 10.40 9.18 15.36
C TYR A 106 10.04 9.64 13.94
N ALA A 107 10.43 10.86 13.55
CA ALA A 107 10.20 11.37 12.20
C ALA A 107 10.93 10.54 11.13
N PHE A 108 12.17 10.10 11.39
CA PHE A 108 12.90 9.21 10.49
C PHE A 108 12.23 7.85 10.33
N ILE A 109 11.72 7.26 11.42
CA ILE A 109 10.98 5.99 11.38
C ILE A 109 9.73 6.14 10.52
N PHE A 110 8.95 7.19 10.76
CA PHE A 110 7.74 7.47 10.00
C PHE A 110 8.04 7.69 8.50
N ALA A 111 9.05 8.51 8.19
CA ALA A 111 9.48 8.76 6.81
C ALA A 111 9.93 7.47 6.11
N SER A 112 10.68 6.61 6.81
CA SER A 112 11.17 5.34 6.27
C SER A 112 10.03 4.40 5.88
N ILE A 113 8.94 4.37 6.66
CA ILE A 113 7.76 3.56 6.36
C ILE A 113 7.02 4.09 5.14
N VAL A 114 6.83 5.41 5.05
CA VAL A 114 6.18 6.06 3.89
C VAL A 114 6.99 5.83 2.61
N ILE A 115 8.33 5.97 2.69
CA ILE A 115 9.22 5.69 1.57
C ILE A 115 9.14 4.20 1.20
N GLY A 116 9.20 3.31 2.18
CA GLY A 116 9.09 1.86 1.97
C GLY A 116 7.80 1.48 1.25
N HIS A 117 6.67 2.08 1.63
CA HIS A 117 5.38 1.87 0.97
C HIS A 117 5.45 2.25 -0.51
N LYS A 118 5.95 3.45 -0.83
CA LYS A 118 6.09 3.93 -2.22
C LYS A 118 7.05 3.06 -3.05
N LEU A 119 8.15 2.59 -2.45
CA LEU A 119 9.11 1.73 -3.13
C LEU A 119 8.51 0.37 -3.48
N ILE A 120 7.74 -0.23 -2.57
CA ILE A 120 7.05 -1.50 -2.83
C ILE A 120 6.00 -1.31 -3.93
N GLU A 121 5.20 -0.26 -3.84
CA GLU A 121 4.21 0.07 -4.86
C GLU A 121 4.85 0.20 -6.24
N LYS A 122 5.90 1.02 -6.36
CA LYS A 122 6.65 1.15 -7.62
C LYS A 122 7.19 -0.19 -8.12
N LYS A 123 7.73 -1.03 -7.23
CA LYS A 123 8.24 -2.37 -7.57
C LYS A 123 7.11 -3.30 -8.05
N MET A 124 5.94 -3.24 -7.44
CA MET A 124 4.77 -4.04 -7.84
C MET A 124 4.36 -3.71 -9.27
N TYR A 125 4.15 -2.43 -9.58
CA TYR A 125 3.68 -2.00 -10.90
C TYR A 125 4.73 -2.11 -12.00
N ASN A 126 5.99 -1.79 -11.72
CA ASN A 126 7.00 -1.67 -12.78
C ASN A 126 7.80 -2.96 -13.02
N LYS A 127 7.76 -3.91 -12.09
CA LYS A 127 8.58 -5.12 -12.16
C LYS A 127 7.78 -6.39 -11.94
N ILE A 128 6.99 -6.45 -10.86
CA ILE A 128 6.32 -7.72 -10.50
C ILE A 128 5.15 -7.98 -11.44
N TYR A 129 4.28 -7.00 -11.66
CA TYR A 129 3.11 -7.16 -12.52
C TYR A 129 3.46 -7.43 -14.00
N PRO A 130 4.39 -6.70 -14.65
CA PRO A 130 4.77 -7.00 -16.03
C PRO A 130 5.28 -8.44 -16.20
N ASN A 131 6.07 -8.94 -15.23
CA ASN A 131 6.53 -10.33 -15.24
C ASN A 131 5.37 -11.32 -15.04
N LEU A 132 4.40 -11.01 -14.19
CA LEU A 132 3.20 -11.82 -14.00
C LEU A 132 2.37 -11.89 -15.30
N LYS A 133 2.17 -10.75 -15.96
CA LYS A 133 1.47 -10.65 -17.24
C LYS A 133 2.17 -11.42 -18.34
N LEU A 134 3.50 -11.33 -18.42
CA LEU A 134 4.29 -12.12 -19.38
C LEU A 134 4.12 -13.62 -19.15
N LYS A 135 4.25 -14.08 -17.91
CA LYS A 135 4.02 -15.50 -17.55
C LYS A 135 2.62 -15.98 -17.93
N LEU A 136 1.59 -15.14 -17.72
CA LEU A 136 0.23 -15.45 -18.15
C LEU A 136 0.18 -15.67 -19.67
N LEU A 137 0.70 -14.73 -20.45
CA LEU A 137 0.70 -14.80 -21.91
C LEU A 137 1.50 -16.00 -22.44
N ASP A 138 2.66 -16.30 -21.83
CA ASP A 138 3.49 -17.44 -22.21
C ASP A 138 2.73 -18.76 -22.00
N GLN A 139 2.02 -18.91 -20.87
CA GLN A 139 1.20 -20.09 -20.60
C GLN A 139 0.03 -20.22 -21.59
N LEU A 140 -0.56 -19.11 -22.03
CA LEU A 140 -1.62 -19.12 -23.05
C LEU A 140 -1.10 -19.55 -24.41
N ASN A 141 0.06 -19.03 -24.83
CA ASN A 141 0.67 -19.39 -26.11
C ASN A 141 1.04 -20.89 -26.16
N GLN A 142 1.57 -21.44 -25.07
CA GLN A 142 1.88 -22.87 -24.99
C GLN A 142 0.66 -23.78 -25.07
N ASN A 143 -0.53 -23.29 -24.69
CA ASN A 143 -1.77 -24.04 -24.80
C ASN A 143 -2.42 -23.95 -26.20
N ILE A 144 -2.02 -22.98 -27.03
CA ILE A 144 -2.49 -22.84 -28.42
C ILE A 144 -1.72 -23.76 -29.37
N GLU A 145 -0.44 -24.05 -29.08
CA GLU A 145 0.43 -24.91 -29.92
C GLU A 145 0.23 -26.42 -29.69
N LYS A 146 -0.67 -26.82 -28.79
CA LYS A 146 -1.03 -28.21 -28.49
C LYS A 146 -2.38 -28.57 -29.07
#